data_AF-A0A0D6TK25-F1
#
_entry.id   AF-A0A0D6TK25-F1
#
_cell.length_a   1.000
_cell.length_b   1.000
_cell.length_c   1.000
_cell.angle_alpha   90.00
_cell.angle_beta   90.00
_cell.angle_gamma   90.00
#
_symmetry.space_group_name_H-M   'P 1'
#
loop_
_entity.id
_entity.type
_entity.pdbx_description
1 polymer ?
#
loop_
_entity_poly.entity_id
_entity_poly.type
_entity_poly.pdbx_seq_one_letter_code
_entity_poly.pdbx_strand_id
1 'polypeptide(L)'
;MTGEITAAIKGSLRKSAQEVLEHTDELQKKLDNLVIEENNLKRKLTNDEIDDFFKHLEEVAERRKIVDGGLRGSKVLSTKQKEEILEYSKKYFDESENIEEKIQFAAAESTNDTGYMASFDITYINTDIMPGQLDTANSRLSWKAAIAHELEGHRRASLFNKTVNFPELSIEMNNLLEEIQASVRSSKYGQDLSEIERYDLMQDAIERFKNHKDIISESKYKNLTFEQLIAKLWI
;
A
#
# COMPACT_ATOMS: atom_id res chain seq x y z
N MET A 1 -18.42 -20.10 -8.17
CA MET A 1 -17.96 -19.43 -9.40
C MET A 1 -18.12 -17.92 -9.25
N THR A 2 -17.33 -17.28 -8.38
CA THR A 2 -17.50 -15.85 -8.02
C THR A 2 -16.15 -15.09 -8.02
N GLY A 3 -15.18 -15.57 -8.80
CA GLY A 3 -13.77 -15.14 -8.70
C GLY A 3 -13.22 -14.22 -9.80
N GLU A 4 -13.93 -14.00 -10.91
CA GLU A 4 -13.35 -13.29 -12.07
C GLU A 4 -13.81 -11.85 -12.27
N ILE A 5 -14.73 -11.34 -11.43
CA ILE A 5 -15.35 -10.03 -11.67
C ILE A 5 -14.57 -8.88 -11.01
N THR A 6 -13.66 -9.13 -10.05
CA THR A 6 -13.19 -8.07 -9.14
C THR A 6 -11.90 -7.34 -9.57
N ALA A 7 -11.03 -7.95 -10.37
CA ALA A 7 -9.76 -7.36 -10.81
C ALA A 7 -9.99 -6.34 -11.95
N ALA A 8 -10.72 -6.74 -12.99
CA ALA A 8 -11.12 -5.85 -14.09
C ALA A 8 -11.85 -4.60 -13.58
N ILE A 9 -12.64 -4.69 -12.50
CA ILE A 9 -13.37 -3.58 -11.88
C ILE A 9 -12.43 -2.57 -11.19
N LYS A 10 -11.29 -2.98 -10.63
CA LYS A 10 -10.40 -2.06 -9.87
C LYS A 10 -9.38 -1.34 -10.75
N GLY A 11 -8.84 -2.04 -11.75
CA GLY A 11 -8.04 -1.41 -12.82
C GLY A 11 -8.88 -0.44 -13.67
N SER A 12 -10.14 -0.77 -13.92
CA SER A 12 -11.09 0.19 -14.49
C SER A 12 -11.42 1.32 -13.52
N LEU A 13 -11.65 1.10 -12.23
CA LEU A 13 -11.95 2.18 -11.25
C LEU A 13 -10.94 3.33 -11.20
N ARG A 14 -9.64 3.14 -11.48
CA ARG A 14 -8.65 4.24 -11.52
C ARG A 14 -8.72 5.05 -12.82
N LYS A 15 -8.80 4.36 -13.96
CA LYS A 15 -9.00 4.99 -15.27
C LYS A 15 -10.36 5.67 -15.34
N SER A 16 -11.37 5.01 -14.77
CA SER A 16 -12.71 5.51 -14.54
C SER A 16 -12.73 6.64 -13.54
N ALA A 17 -12.01 6.68 -12.42
CA ALA A 17 -12.05 7.85 -11.52
C ALA A 17 -11.59 9.14 -12.23
N GLN A 18 -10.58 9.04 -13.11
CA GLN A 18 -10.11 10.15 -13.94
C GLN A 18 -11.12 10.49 -15.06
N GLU A 19 -11.66 9.50 -15.78
CA GLU A 19 -12.74 9.68 -16.78
C GLU A 19 -14.08 10.14 -16.14
N VAL A 20 -14.34 9.80 -14.88
CA VAL A 20 -15.51 10.17 -14.06
C VAL A 20 -15.39 11.63 -13.63
N LEU A 21 -14.18 12.06 -13.25
CA LEU A 21 -13.89 13.47 -13.01
C LEU A 21 -13.99 14.30 -14.30
N GLU A 22 -13.70 13.74 -15.47
CA GLU A 22 -13.96 14.38 -16.78
C GLU A 22 -15.47 14.52 -17.12
N HIS A 23 -16.33 13.74 -16.46
CA HIS A 23 -17.80 13.78 -16.59
C HIS A 23 -18.50 14.19 -15.28
N THR A 24 -17.87 15.06 -14.50
CA THR A 24 -18.31 15.50 -13.16
C THR A 24 -19.78 15.95 -13.14
N ASP A 25 -20.19 16.73 -14.13
CA ASP A 25 -21.57 17.24 -14.24
C ASP A 25 -22.64 16.16 -14.41
N GLU A 26 -22.34 15.06 -15.12
CA GLU A 26 -23.27 13.94 -15.28
C GLU A 26 -23.34 13.07 -14.03
N LEU A 27 -22.22 12.92 -13.32
CA LEU A 27 -22.18 12.19 -12.05
C LEU A 27 -22.88 12.94 -10.94
N GLN A 28 -22.70 14.27 -10.85
CA GLN A 28 -23.43 15.11 -9.91
C GLN A 28 -24.93 14.86 -10.04
N LYS A 29 -25.46 14.92 -11.28
CA LYS A 29 -26.87 14.65 -11.57
C LYS A 29 -27.33 13.23 -11.20
N LYS A 30 -26.46 12.22 -11.32
CA LYS A 30 -26.78 10.85 -10.91
C LYS A 30 -26.82 10.71 -9.38
N LEU A 31 -25.87 11.34 -8.68
CA LEU A 31 -25.79 11.33 -7.23
C LEU A 31 -26.93 12.13 -6.58
N ASP A 32 -27.31 13.28 -7.16
CA ASP A 32 -28.47 14.09 -6.75
C ASP A 32 -29.81 13.32 -6.81
N ASN A 33 -29.85 12.27 -7.63
CA ASN A 33 -31.01 11.42 -7.84
C ASN A 33 -30.87 10.03 -7.22
N LEU A 34 -29.72 9.72 -6.62
CA LEU A 34 -29.49 8.46 -5.94
C LEU A 34 -30.32 8.42 -4.65
N VAL A 35 -31.09 7.35 -4.48
CA VAL A 35 -31.84 7.09 -3.25
C VAL A 35 -31.21 5.89 -2.57
N ILE A 36 -30.71 6.10 -1.36
CA ILE A 36 -30.12 5.08 -0.50
C ILE A 36 -31.13 4.67 0.56
N GLU A 37 -31.08 3.41 0.98
CA GLU A 37 -31.94 2.85 2.01
C GLU A 37 -31.09 2.48 3.23
N GLU A 38 -31.26 3.22 4.32
CA GLU A 38 -30.58 3.02 5.60
C GLU A 38 -31.63 2.90 6.70
N ASN A 39 -31.54 1.85 7.53
CA ASN A 39 -32.50 1.61 8.62
C ASN A 39 -33.98 1.62 8.16
N ASN A 40 -34.28 1.04 6.99
CA ASN A 40 -35.59 1.06 6.32
C ASN A 40 -36.13 2.46 5.97
N LEU A 41 -35.27 3.48 5.98
CA LEU A 41 -35.59 4.83 5.54
C LEU A 41 -34.89 5.11 4.21
N LYS A 42 -35.68 5.55 3.22
CA LYS A 42 -35.18 5.95 1.91
C LYS A 42 -34.89 7.45 1.91
N ARG A 43 -33.64 7.82 1.64
CA ARG A 43 -33.23 9.22 1.52
C ARG A 43 -32.30 9.43 0.34
N LYS A 44 -32.23 10.68 -0.12
CA LYS A 44 -31.18 11.10 -1.06
C LYS A 44 -29.87 11.35 -0.29
N LEU A 45 -28.77 11.33 -1.03
CA LEU A 45 -27.50 11.84 -0.53
C LEU A 45 -27.63 13.33 -0.24
N THR A 46 -26.96 13.79 0.81
CA THR A 46 -26.80 15.23 1.09
C THR A 46 -25.71 15.81 0.19
N ASN A 47 -25.69 17.14 0.04
CA ASN A 47 -24.62 17.81 -0.70
C ASN A 47 -23.24 17.52 -0.08
N ASP A 48 -23.15 17.48 1.25
CA ASP A 48 -21.89 17.17 1.95
C ASP A 48 -21.40 15.75 1.63
N GLU A 49 -22.30 14.76 1.53
CA GLU A 49 -21.94 13.38 1.14
C GLU A 49 -21.48 13.29 -0.32
N ILE A 50 -22.05 14.12 -1.20
CA ILE A 50 -21.66 14.21 -2.61
C ILE A 50 -20.30 14.90 -2.74
N ASP A 51 -20.08 15.98 -1.99
CA ASP A 51 -18.81 16.71 -1.97
C ASP A 51 -17.68 15.84 -1.40
N ASP A 52 -17.94 15.09 -0.33
CA ASP A 52 -16.98 14.10 0.21
C ASP A 52 -16.66 13.01 -0.80
N PHE A 53 -17.66 12.55 -1.59
CA PHE A 53 -17.44 11.58 -2.66
C PHE A 53 -16.53 12.14 -3.77
N PHE A 54 -16.74 13.37 -4.22
CA PHE A 54 -15.89 14.00 -5.24
C PHE A 54 -14.50 14.28 -4.72
N LYS A 55 -14.37 14.78 -3.49
CA LYS A 55 -13.08 14.96 -2.82
C LYS A 55 -12.33 13.63 -2.72
N HIS A 56 -13.04 12.54 -2.39
CA HIS A 56 -12.45 11.21 -2.38
C HIS A 56 -11.97 10.76 -3.76
N LEU A 57 -12.74 11.02 -4.82
CA LEU A 57 -12.34 10.73 -6.20
C LEU A 57 -11.11 11.53 -6.63
N GLU A 58 -11.05 12.82 -6.32
CA GLU A 58 -9.91 13.69 -6.60
C GLU A 58 -8.67 13.22 -5.84
N GLU A 59 -8.81 12.89 -4.55
CA GLU A 59 -7.72 12.34 -3.75
C GLU A 59 -7.22 10.99 -4.31
N VAL A 60 -8.12 10.11 -4.77
CA VAL A 60 -7.76 8.86 -5.45
C VAL A 60 -6.99 9.12 -6.74
N ALA A 61 -7.43 10.11 -7.53
CA ALA A 61 -6.81 10.45 -8.80
C ALA A 61 -5.42 11.10 -8.62
N GLU A 62 -5.28 12.03 -7.67
CA GLU A 62 -4.02 12.74 -7.41
C GLU A 62 -2.96 11.86 -6.76
N ARG A 63 -3.32 11.07 -5.73
CA ARG A 63 -2.37 10.21 -5.00
C ARG A 63 -1.86 9.04 -5.83
N ARG A 64 -2.53 8.75 -6.95
CA ARG A 64 -2.19 7.69 -7.90
C ARG A 64 -1.65 8.24 -9.23
N LYS A 65 -1.07 9.44 -9.28
CA LYS A 65 -0.38 9.92 -10.50
C LYS A 65 0.74 8.95 -10.91
N ILE A 66 0.51 8.25 -12.03
CA ILE A 66 1.45 7.32 -12.64
C ILE A 66 2.51 8.12 -13.40
N VAL A 67 3.77 7.74 -13.25
CA VAL A 67 4.83 8.20 -14.15
C VAL A 67 5.09 7.09 -15.19
N ASP A 68 4.22 7.02 -16.20
CA ASP A 68 4.35 6.30 -17.49
C ASP A 68 4.56 4.76 -17.54
N GLY A 69 3.99 4.12 -18.57
CA GLY A 69 4.35 2.78 -19.08
C GLY A 69 4.03 1.53 -18.27
N GLY A 70 3.73 1.66 -16.97
CA GLY A 70 3.07 0.60 -16.20
C GLY A 70 3.91 -0.31 -15.33
N LEU A 71 5.22 -0.09 -15.30
CA LEU A 71 6.12 -0.72 -14.32
C LEU A 71 6.47 0.29 -13.21
N ARG A 72 6.50 -0.18 -11.97
CA ARG A 72 7.19 0.52 -10.88
C ARG A 72 8.64 0.79 -11.33
N GLY A 73 9.15 2.01 -11.16
CA GLY A 73 10.57 2.30 -11.40
C GLY A 73 11.01 2.70 -12.80
N SER A 74 10.12 3.22 -13.65
CA SER A 74 10.47 3.59 -15.03
C SER A 74 11.14 4.97 -15.19
N LYS A 75 11.00 5.89 -14.23
CA LYS A 75 11.62 7.23 -14.27
C LYS A 75 12.30 7.59 -12.96
N VAL A 76 13.44 8.25 -13.08
CA VAL A 76 14.19 8.82 -11.95
C VAL A 76 13.28 9.76 -11.14
N LEU A 77 13.30 9.62 -9.82
CA LEU A 77 12.58 10.50 -8.90
C LEU A 77 13.08 11.95 -9.07
N SER A 78 12.15 12.87 -9.29
CA SER A 78 12.46 14.30 -9.30
C SER A 78 12.92 14.77 -7.91
N THR A 79 13.64 15.89 -7.86
CA THR A 79 14.08 16.50 -6.59
C THR A 79 12.90 16.73 -5.65
N LYS A 80 11.78 17.26 -6.17
CA LYS A 80 10.58 17.49 -5.38
C LYS A 80 10.01 16.20 -4.78
N GLN A 81 9.97 15.11 -5.54
CA GLN A 81 9.51 13.82 -5.01
C GLN A 81 10.44 13.30 -3.91
N LYS A 82 11.76 13.45 -4.07
CA LYS A 82 12.73 13.07 -3.04
C LYS A 82 12.53 13.90 -1.76
N GLU A 83 12.31 15.20 -1.90
CA GLU A 83 12.00 16.10 -0.77
C GLU A 83 10.69 15.70 -0.07
N GLU A 84 9.62 15.45 -0.82
CA GLU A 84 8.32 15.02 -0.27
C GLU A 84 8.42 13.67 0.46
N ILE A 85 9.16 12.72 -0.11
CA ILE A 85 9.40 11.40 0.48
C ILE A 85 10.25 11.51 1.75
N LEU A 86 11.30 12.33 1.73
CA LEU A 86 12.17 12.55 2.88
C LEU A 86 11.39 13.22 4.02
N GLU A 87 10.62 14.26 3.70
CA GLU A 87 9.80 14.97 4.68
C GLU A 87 8.74 14.06 5.32
N TYR A 88 8.07 13.24 4.51
CA TYR A 88 7.11 12.26 5.03
C TYR A 88 7.79 11.19 5.90
N SER A 89 8.98 10.72 5.50
CA SER A 89 9.75 9.69 6.22
C SER A 89 10.11 10.13 7.65
N LYS A 90 10.32 11.43 7.91
CA LYS A 90 10.64 11.97 9.25
C LYS A 90 9.66 11.56 10.34
N LYS A 91 8.40 11.26 10.00
CA LYS A 91 7.36 10.84 10.94
C LYS A 91 7.63 9.49 11.61
N TYR A 92 8.58 8.72 11.09
CA TYR A 92 8.95 7.38 11.58
C TYR A 92 10.30 7.36 12.32
N PHE A 93 10.90 8.52 12.57
CA PHE A 93 12.18 8.66 13.25
C PHE A 93 12.02 9.55 14.48
N ASP A 94 12.81 9.27 15.51
CA ASP A 94 12.92 10.19 16.65
C ASP A 94 13.72 11.43 16.24
N GLU A 95 13.46 12.58 16.87
CA GLU A 95 14.13 13.86 16.55
C GLU A 95 15.66 13.80 16.72
N SER A 96 16.17 12.84 17.51
CA SER A 96 17.60 12.61 17.70
C SER A 96 18.27 11.85 16.55
N GLU A 97 17.51 11.27 15.63
CA GLU A 97 18.05 10.47 14.53
C GLU A 97 18.41 11.34 13.32
N ASN A 98 19.58 11.07 12.73
CA ASN A 98 19.96 11.71 11.48
C ASN A 98 19.30 10.99 10.28
N ILE A 99 18.17 11.51 9.81
CA ILE A 99 17.42 10.89 8.71
C ILE A 99 18.22 10.74 7.41
N GLU A 100 19.16 11.64 7.13
CA GLU A 100 19.99 11.57 5.91
C GLU A 100 20.94 10.36 5.92
N GLU A 101 21.27 9.83 7.10
CA GLU A 101 22.01 8.58 7.24
C GLU A 101 21.10 7.36 7.12
N LYS A 102 19.80 7.51 7.36
CA LYS A 102 18.80 6.43 7.40
C LYS A 102 18.05 6.25 6.08
N ILE A 103 17.91 7.30 5.29
CA ILE A 103 17.20 7.27 4.01
C ILE A 103 18.19 7.57 2.88
N GLN A 104 18.37 6.60 1.99
CA GLN A 104 19.27 6.75 0.84
C GLN A 104 18.50 6.59 -0.46
N PHE A 105 18.54 7.61 -1.31
CA PHE A 105 17.97 7.53 -2.65
C PHE A 105 18.94 6.81 -3.58
N ALA A 106 18.43 5.82 -4.28
CA ALA A 106 19.19 5.05 -5.25
C ALA A 106 19.72 5.96 -6.39
N ALA A 107 20.90 5.63 -6.89
CA ALA A 107 21.43 6.24 -8.11
C ALA A 107 20.53 5.88 -9.32
N ALA A 108 20.58 6.68 -10.39
CA ALA A 108 19.69 6.51 -11.54
C ALA A 108 19.84 5.16 -12.24
N GLU A 109 21.02 4.56 -12.13
CA GLU A 109 21.44 3.27 -12.69
C GLU A 109 21.26 2.09 -11.73
N SER A 110 20.78 2.32 -10.50
CA SER A 110 20.57 1.27 -9.52
C SER A 110 19.46 0.32 -9.93
N THR A 111 19.77 -0.98 -9.90
CA THR A 111 18.80 -2.06 -10.10
C THR A 111 18.22 -2.60 -8.80
N ASN A 112 18.62 -2.04 -7.65
CA ASN A 112 18.11 -2.48 -6.34
C ASN A 112 16.73 -1.88 -6.10
N ASP A 113 15.76 -2.69 -5.70
CA ASP A 113 14.42 -2.23 -5.33
C ASP A 113 14.45 -1.39 -4.05
N THR A 114 13.38 -0.64 -3.82
CA THR A 114 13.14 0.01 -2.54
C THR A 114 13.07 -1.05 -1.44
N GLY A 115 13.77 -0.84 -0.33
CA GLY A 115 13.77 -1.79 0.77
C GLY A 115 14.50 -1.30 2.00
N TYR A 116 14.07 -1.79 3.17
CA TYR A 116 14.79 -1.63 4.42
C TYR A 116 15.88 -2.68 4.64
N MET A 117 17.07 -2.23 5.05
CA MET A 117 18.24 -3.03 5.35
C MET A 117 18.58 -2.96 6.84
N ALA A 118 18.19 -4.00 7.59
CA ALA A 118 18.35 -4.08 9.04
C ALA A 118 19.79 -3.92 9.53
N SER A 119 20.78 -4.51 8.83
CA SER A 119 22.18 -4.54 9.27
C SER A 119 22.83 -3.17 9.41
N PHE A 120 22.30 -2.15 8.73
CA PHE A 120 22.81 -0.79 8.78
C PHE A 120 21.73 0.22 9.20
N ASP A 121 20.51 -0.26 9.45
CA ASP A 121 19.33 0.57 9.69
C ASP A 121 19.15 1.66 8.61
N ILE A 122 19.16 1.23 7.35
CA ILE A 122 19.03 2.11 6.17
C ILE A 122 17.83 1.65 5.34
N THR A 123 17.02 2.60 4.88
CA THR A 123 16.02 2.37 3.83
C THR A 123 16.54 2.92 2.52
N TYR A 124 16.70 2.04 1.54
CA TYR A 124 16.98 2.43 0.16
C TYR A 124 15.68 2.75 -0.54
N ILE A 125 15.64 3.89 -1.22
CA ILE A 125 14.48 4.36 -1.98
C ILE A 125 14.87 4.44 -3.45
N ASN A 126 14.31 3.55 -4.25
CA ASN A 126 14.42 3.60 -5.70
C ASN A 126 13.08 4.03 -6.32
N THR A 127 13.09 4.15 -7.63
CA THR A 127 11.98 4.64 -8.46
C THR A 127 10.75 3.72 -8.38
N ASP A 128 10.93 2.48 -7.94
CA ASP A 128 9.87 1.50 -7.71
C ASP A 128 8.97 1.80 -6.50
N ILE A 129 9.33 2.81 -5.69
CA ILE A 129 8.48 3.37 -4.63
C ILE A 129 7.16 3.94 -5.18
N MET A 130 7.15 4.37 -6.44
CA MET A 130 5.97 5.00 -7.07
C MET A 130 4.97 3.93 -7.52
N PRO A 131 3.65 4.18 -7.44
CA PRO A 131 2.64 3.22 -7.91
C PRO A 131 2.80 2.88 -9.39
N GLY A 132 2.63 1.60 -9.75
CA GLY A 132 2.66 1.11 -11.12
C GLY A 132 1.27 1.08 -11.78
N GLN A 133 1.15 0.40 -12.93
CA GLN A 133 -0.13 0.16 -13.62
C GLN A 133 -0.60 -1.28 -13.56
N LEU A 134 0.19 -2.20 -12.98
CA LEU A 134 -0.24 -3.58 -12.81
C LEU A 134 -1.42 -3.63 -11.83
N ASP A 135 -2.33 -4.57 -12.05
CA ASP A 135 -3.48 -4.74 -11.16
C ASP A 135 -3.16 -5.67 -9.99
N THR A 136 -2.07 -5.37 -9.27
CA THR A 136 -1.69 -6.03 -8.01
C THR A 136 -1.77 -5.04 -6.86
N ALA A 137 -2.05 -5.50 -5.65
CA ALA A 137 -2.08 -4.65 -4.46
C ALA A 137 -0.75 -3.91 -4.28
N ASN A 138 0.37 -4.62 -4.41
CA ASN A 138 1.70 -4.01 -4.43
C ASN A 138 1.77 -2.85 -5.44
N SER A 139 1.37 -3.06 -6.70
CA SER A 139 1.46 -2.02 -7.72
C SER A 139 0.54 -0.80 -7.44
N ARG A 140 -0.55 -0.99 -6.69
CA ARG A 140 -1.48 0.08 -6.29
C ARG A 140 -0.98 0.94 -5.12
N LEU A 141 -0.02 0.46 -4.32
CA LEU A 141 0.49 1.21 -3.18
C LEU A 141 1.00 2.58 -3.62
N SER A 142 0.54 3.64 -2.96
CA SER A 142 1.15 4.95 -3.08
C SER A 142 2.59 4.91 -2.57
N TRP A 143 3.38 5.91 -2.92
CA TRP A 143 4.73 6.03 -2.36
C TRP A 143 4.70 6.19 -0.83
N LYS A 144 3.66 6.82 -0.26
CA LYS A 144 3.50 6.92 1.21
C LYS A 144 3.26 5.55 1.84
N ALA A 145 2.37 4.75 1.24
CA ALA A 145 2.09 3.41 1.70
C ALA A 145 3.33 2.50 1.58
N ALA A 146 4.12 2.64 0.51
CA ALA A 146 5.39 1.93 0.35
C ALA A 146 6.42 2.36 1.43
N ILE A 147 6.57 3.66 1.71
CA ILE A 147 7.43 4.12 2.81
C ILE A 147 6.95 3.59 4.17
N ALA A 148 5.63 3.56 4.40
CA ALA A 148 5.08 2.98 5.62
C ALA A 148 5.38 1.48 5.71
N HIS A 149 5.31 0.73 4.60
CA HIS A 149 5.71 -0.69 4.54
C HIS A 149 7.17 -0.87 4.98
N GLU A 150 8.09 -0.07 4.44
CA GLU A 150 9.50 -0.16 4.82
C GLU A 150 9.78 0.26 6.26
N LEU A 151 9.23 1.39 6.71
CA LEU A 151 9.58 1.99 8.00
C LEU A 151 8.75 1.45 9.16
N GLU A 152 7.42 1.48 9.06
CA GLU A 152 6.55 0.92 10.11
C GLU A 152 6.51 -0.62 10.06
N GLY A 153 6.64 -1.19 8.86
CA GLY A 153 6.61 -2.64 8.65
C GLY A 153 7.95 -3.31 8.91
N HIS A 154 9.03 -2.95 8.21
CA HIS A 154 10.31 -3.65 8.38
C HIS A 154 11.22 -3.03 9.44
N ARG A 155 11.48 -1.71 9.36
CA ARG A 155 12.37 -1.03 10.31
C ARG A 155 11.91 -1.19 11.75
N ARG A 156 10.62 -0.94 12.02
CA ARG A 156 10.06 -1.12 13.36
C ARG A 156 10.16 -2.57 13.84
N ALA A 157 9.95 -3.57 12.97
CA ALA A 157 10.16 -4.97 13.35
C ALA A 157 11.61 -5.22 13.78
N SER A 158 12.56 -4.72 12.99
CA SER A 158 13.99 -4.85 13.24
C SER A 158 14.39 -4.24 14.58
N LEU A 159 14.03 -2.96 14.82
CA LEU A 159 14.38 -2.23 16.04
C LEU A 159 13.86 -2.92 17.32
N PHE A 160 12.73 -3.61 17.23
CA PHE A 160 12.13 -4.33 18.37
C PHE A 160 12.54 -5.81 18.46
N ASN A 161 13.42 -6.30 17.58
CA ASN A 161 13.77 -7.72 17.45
C ASN A 161 12.55 -8.61 17.19
N LYS A 162 11.69 -8.16 16.27
CA LYS A 162 10.42 -8.79 15.89
C LYS A 162 10.31 -9.11 14.40
N THR A 163 11.36 -8.87 13.62
CA THR A 163 11.48 -9.39 12.26
C THR A 163 11.27 -10.91 12.27
N VAL A 164 10.45 -11.40 11.34
CA VAL A 164 10.19 -12.83 11.24
C VAL A 164 11.46 -13.55 10.82
N ASN A 165 11.94 -14.44 11.69
CA ASN A 165 13.07 -15.31 11.42
C ASN A 165 12.96 -16.58 12.27
N PHE A 166 12.09 -17.48 11.85
CA PHE A 166 11.90 -18.79 12.47
C PHE A 166 12.91 -19.79 11.89
N PRO A 167 13.87 -20.30 12.68
CA PRO A 167 14.94 -21.17 12.18
C PRO A 167 14.45 -22.48 11.53
N GLU A 168 13.26 -22.93 11.89
CA GLU A 168 12.64 -24.14 11.37
C GLU A 168 11.94 -23.96 10.02
N LEU A 169 11.87 -22.72 9.50
CA LEU A 169 11.23 -22.41 8.22
C LEU A 169 12.28 -22.13 7.14
N SER A 170 11.91 -22.34 5.88
CA SER A 170 12.73 -21.92 4.75
C SER A 170 12.92 -20.40 4.74
N ILE A 171 13.99 -19.94 4.10
CA ILE A 171 14.26 -18.51 3.90
C ILE A 171 13.07 -17.86 3.18
N GLU A 172 12.56 -18.51 2.13
CA GLU A 172 11.41 -18.04 1.35
C GLU A 172 10.15 -17.88 2.21
N MET A 173 9.90 -18.82 3.12
CA MET A 173 8.75 -18.73 4.03
C MET A 173 8.94 -17.62 5.07
N ASN A 174 10.14 -17.45 5.63
CA ASN A 174 10.43 -16.33 6.54
C ASN A 174 10.24 -14.99 5.84
N ASN A 175 10.76 -14.84 4.63
CA ASN A 175 10.60 -13.62 3.82
C ASN A 175 9.12 -13.35 3.54
N LEU A 176 8.36 -14.36 3.10
CA LEU A 176 6.92 -14.22 2.85
C LEU A 176 6.16 -13.75 4.10
N LEU A 177 6.44 -14.35 5.25
CA LEU A 177 5.81 -13.97 6.51
C LEU A 177 6.21 -12.57 6.97
N GLU A 178 7.46 -12.17 6.76
CA GLU A 178 7.94 -10.83 7.09
C GLU A 178 7.28 -9.77 6.21
N GLU A 179 7.10 -10.03 4.91
CA GLU A 179 6.36 -9.14 4.00
C GLU A 179 4.88 -9.01 4.40
N ILE A 180 4.22 -10.14 4.71
CA ILE A 180 2.84 -10.13 5.22
C ILE A 180 2.75 -9.33 6.52
N GLN A 181 3.69 -9.58 7.45
CA GLN A 181 3.77 -8.88 8.72
C GLN A 181 3.94 -7.36 8.51
N ALA A 182 4.85 -6.96 7.64
CA ALA A 182 5.12 -5.56 7.33
C ALA A 182 3.88 -4.86 6.77
N SER A 183 3.26 -5.42 5.72
CA SER A 183 2.06 -4.83 5.11
C SER A 183 0.90 -4.71 6.09
N VAL A 184 0.66 -5.76 6.90
CA VAL A 184 -0.41 -5.72 7.93
C VAL A 184 -0.08 -4.66 8.99
N ARG A 185 1.17 -4.57 9.46
CA ARG A 185 1.53 -3.57 10.47
C ARG A 185 1.37 -2.16 9.94
N SER A 186 1.88 -1.89 8.75
CA SER A 186 1.78 -0.57 8.11
C SER A 186 0.33 -0.18 7.82
N SER A 187 -0.53 -1.13 7.46
CA SER A 187 -1.97 -0.87 7.31
C SER A 187 -2.62 -0.35 8.59
N LYS A 188 -2.17 -0.82 9.76
CA LYS A 188 -2.74 -0.47 11.06
C LYS A 188 -2.11 0.79 11.66
N TYR A 189 -0.79 0.92 11.58
CA TYR A 189 -0.05 1.92 12.35
C TYR A 189 0.72 2.93 11.49
N GLY A 190 0.66 2.81 10.15
CA GLY A 190 1.28 3.78 9.26
C GLY A 190 0.76 5.21 9.53
N GLN A 191 1.68 6.18 9.51
CA GLN A 191 1.40 7.57 9.85
C GLN A 191 0.77 8.30 8.65
N ASP A 192 -0.32 9.05 8.87
CA ASP A 192 -0.99 9.87 7.85
C ASP A 192 -1.33 9.14 6.53
N LEU A 193 -1.65 7.84 6.64
CA LEU A 193 -2.21 7.06 5.54
C LEU A 193 -3.73 7.21 5.49
N SER A 194 -4.28 7.39 4.29
CA SER A 194 -5.73 7.31 4.08
C SER A 194 -6.25 5.89 4.27
N GLU A 195 -7.57 5.77 4.43
CA GLU A 195 -8.24 4.47 4.49
C GLU A 195 -7.96 3.61 3.26
N ILE A 196 -7.83 4.23 2.08
CA ILE A 196 -7.48 3.52 0.84
C ILE A 196 -6.06 2.97 0.90
N GLU A 197 -5.09 3.76 1.37
CA GLU A 197 -3.70 3.32 1.48
C GLU A 197 -3.57 2.17 2.49
N ARG A 198 -4.30 2.25 3.61
CA ARG A 198 -4.40 1.17 4.59
C ARG A 198 -5.06 -0.07 4.00
N TYR A 199 -6.13 0.10 3.24
CA TYR A 199 -6.80 -0.99 2.54
C TYR A 199 -5.87 -1.66 1.52
N ASP A 200 -5.14 -0.89 0.70
CA ASP A 200 -4.22 -1.42 -0.30
C ASP A 200 -3.07 -2.20 0.38
N LEU A 201 -2.54 -1.75 1.53
CA LEU A 201 -1.57 -2.50 2.34
C LEU A 201 -2.14 -3.81 2.89
N MET A 202 -3.38 -3.80 3.41
CA MET A 202 -4.03 -5.04 3.86
C MET A 202 -4.29 -6.01 2.69
N GLN A 203 -4.65 -5.49 1.51
CA GLN A 203 -4.79 -6.33 0.33
C GLN A 203 -3.45 -6.90 -0.13
N ASP A 204 -2.34 -6.18 0.01
CA ASP A 204 -1.00 -6.69 -0.31
C ASP A 204 -0.67 -7.93 0.52
N ALA A 205 -0.90 -7.85 1.84
CA ALA A 205 -0.74 -8.99 2.73
C ALA A 205 -1.62 -10.19 2.34
N ILE A 206 -2.88 -9.95 2.02
CA ILE A 206 -3.84 -10.99 1.63
C ILE A 206 -3.47 -11.63 0.28
N GLU A 207 -3.06 -10.82 -0.70
CA GLU A 207 -2.62 -11.29 -2.01
C GLU A 207 -1.37 -12.17 -1.87
N ARG A 208 -0.37 -11.74 -1.08
CA ARG A 208 0.83 -12.55 -0.77
C ARG A 208 0.45 -13.89 -0.13
N PHE A 209 -0.41 -13.87 0.87
CA PHE A 209 -0.90 -15.11 1.51
C PHE A 209 -1.60 -16.06 0.53
N LYS A 210 -2.40 -15.53 -0.40
CA LYS A 210 -3.14 -16.34 -1.38
C LYS A 210 -2.25 -16.87 -2.50
N ASN A 211 -1.33 -16.05 -3.01
CA ASN A 211 -0.52 -16.35 -4.17
C ASN A 211 0.64 -17.30 -3.83
N HIS A 212 1.05 -17.36 -2.56
CA HIS A 212 2.14 -18.22 -2.07
C HIS A 212 1.64 -19.33 -1.13
N LYS A 213 0.44 -19.86 -1.40
CA LYS A 213 -0.16 -20.95 -0.61
C LYS A 213 0.67 -22.24 -0.67
N ASP A 214 1.36 -22.47 -1.77
CA ASP A 214 2.32 -23.55 -1.95
C ASP A 214 3.42 -23.49 -0.87
N ILE A 215 4.08 -22.34 -0.72
CA ILE A 215 5.13 -22.13 0.30
C ILE A 215 4.55 -22.32 1.72
N ILE A 216 3.37 -21.77 1.98
CA ILE A 216 2.69 -21.90 3.28
C ILE A 216 2.33 -23.37 3.56
N SER A 217 1.93 -24.12 2.53
CA SER A 217 1.46 -25.51 2.66
C SER A 217 2.56 -26.50 3.06
N GLU A 218 3.82 -26.14 2.81
CA GLU A 218 5.00 -26.92 3.20
C GLU A 218 5.44 -26.64 4.64
N SER A 219 4.80 -25.68 5.31
CA SER A 219 5.15 -25.26 6.67
C SER A 219 4.18 -25.77 7.74
N LYS A 220 4.52 -25.50 9.01
CA LYS A 220 3.61 -25.69 10.15
C LYS A 220 2.32 -24.84 10.09
N TYR A 221 2.23 -23.89 9.17
CA TYR A 221 1.10 -22.97 9.01
C TYR A 221 0.10 -23.38 7.91
N LYS A 222 0.30 -24.52 7.26
CA LYS A 222 -0.47 -24.98 6.08
C LYS A 222 -2.00 -24.95 6.17
N ASN A 223 -2.56 -25.05 7.38
CA ASN A 223 -4.01 -25.10 7.61
C ASN A 223 -4.57 -23.82 8.24
N LEU A 224 -3.75 -22.78 8.41
CA LEU A 224 -4.20 -21.53 9.01
C LEU A 224 -4.98 -20.71 7.98
N THR A 225 -6.05 -20.05 8.43
CA THR A 225 -6.62 -18.91 7.70
C THR A 225 -5.67 -17.72 7.78
N PHE A 226 -5.92 -16.69 6.97
CA PHE A 226 -5.13 -15.46 7.03
C PHE A 226 -5.18 -14.83 8.43
N GLU A 227 -6.37 -14.76 9.04
CA GLU A 227 -6.58 -14.21 10.38
C GLU A 227 -5.84 -15.02 11.45
N GLN A 228 -5.84 -16.35 11.33
CA GLN A 228 -5.09 -17.22 12.23
C GLN A 228 -3.58 -17.08 12.05
N LEU A 229 -3.11 -16.85 10.82
CA LEU A 229 -1.70 -16.62 10.53
C LEU A 229 -1.22 -15.30 11.13
N ILE A 230 -1.92 -14.18 10.88
CA ILE A 230 -1.52 -12.87 11.39
C ILE A 230 -1.57 -12.82 12.92
N ALA A 231 -2.43 -13.61 13.57
CA ALA A 231 -2.45 -13.76 15.02
C ALA A 231 -1.20 -14.46 15.59
N LYS A 232 -0.33 -15.03 14.74
CA LYS A 232 0.98 -15.59 15.12
C LYS A 232 2.14 -14.62 14.84
N LEU A 233 1.91 -13.53 14.12
CA LEU A 233 2.91 -12.54 13.75
C LEU A 233 2.92 -11.38 14.75
N TRP A 234 4.01 -10.62 14.77
CA TRP A 234 4.09 -9.39 15.56
C TRP A 234 3.51 -8.23 14.75
N ILE A 235 2.23 -7.96 14.97
CA ILE A 235 1.48 -6.88 14.32
C ILE A 235 1.39 -5.67 15.22
#